data_AF-A0A3B8RLJ7-F1
#
_entry.id   AF-A0A3B8RLJ7-F1
#
_cell.length_a   1.000
_cell.length_b   1.000
_cell.length_c   1.000
_cell.angle_alpha   90.00
_cell.angle_beta   90.00
_cell.angle_gamma   90.00
#
_symmetry.space_group_name_H-M   'P 1'
#
loop_
_entity.id
_entity.type
_entity.pdbx_description
1 polymer ?
#
loop_
_entity_poly.entity_id
_entity_poly.type
_entity_poly.pdbx_seq_one_letter_code
_entity_poly.pdbx_strand_id
1 'polypeptide(L)'
;MSNNHSIIIYLLIFIALSILLKIIGFINLLYIELAGYALIFYGIGTVYLSMGRQKRNLLFVGAVAFLIGIELFIMNNYDFLKLSNVVLPSIFFILGTAFLILFIDDLSNKLLLAISVIFLISGIFFFAKLGTFNLNDFLKSTLSISVKYWPVIIIVTALILLLKKNSKVKK
;
A
#
# COMPACT_ATOMS: atom_id res chain seq x y z
N MET A 1 25.82 -8.92 3.91
CA MET A 1 25.06 -8.08 2.95
C MET A 1 23.81 -7.57 3.66
N SER A 2 23.76 -6.26 3.91
CA SER A 2 22.68 -5.59 4.63
C SER A 2 21.30 -5.96 4.07
N ASN A 3 20.37 -6.40 4.94
CA ASN A 3 19.01 -6.82 4.56
C ASN A 3 18.26 -5.83 3.67
N ASN A 4 18.63 -4.54 3.70
CA ASN A 4 18.04 -3.50 2.87
C ASN A 4 18.32 -3.69 1.37
N HIS A 5 19.51 -4.17 0.99
CA HIS A 5 19.83 -4.38 -0.42
C HIS A 5 18.99 -5.50 -1.03
N SER A 6 18.70 -6.54 -0.25
CA SER A 6 17.86 -7.65 -0.70
C SER A 6 16.44 -7.16 -1.04
N ILE A 7 15.83 -6.32 -0.18
CA ILE A 7 14.46 -5.83 -0.39
C ILE A 7 14.33 -5.00 -1.68
N ILE A 8 15.29 -4.10 -1.93
CA ILE A 8 15.29 -3.27 -3.15
C ILE A 8 15.42 -4.15 -4.40
N ILE A 9 16.27 -5.19 -4.36
CA ILE A 9 16.43 -6.13 -5.48
C ILE A 9 15.13 -6.90 -5.73
N TYR A 10 14.45 -7.40 -4.70
CA TYR A 10 13.17 -8.10 -4.88
C TYR A 10 12.07 -7.19 -5.41
N LEU A 11 12.06 -5.92 -5.01
CA LEU A 11 11.13 -4.92 -5.51
C LEU A 11 11.38 -4.61 -6.98
N LEU A 12 12.64 -4.45 -7.39
CA LEU A 12 13.01 -4.29 -8.80
C LEU A 12 12.63 -5.51 -9.64
N ILE A 13 12.87 -6.73 -9.12
CA ILE A 13 12.47 -7.98 -9.77
C ILE A 13 10.95 -8.03 -9.95
N PHE A 14 10.18 -7.67 -8.92
CA PHE A 14 8.73 -7.64 -8.97
C PHE A 14 8.20 -6.66 -10.03
N ILE A 15 8.76 -5.44 -10.08
CA ILE A 15 8.39 -4.43 -11.08
C ILE A 15 8.76 -4.93 -12.50
N ALA A 16 9.97 -5.45 -12.69
CA ALA A 16 10.43 -5.94 -13.99
C ALA A 16 9.56 -7.09 -14.52
N LEU A 17 9.24 -8.08 -13.66
CA LEU A 17 8.33 -9.18 -14.01
C LEU A 17 6.94 -8.69 -14.35
N SER A 18 6.39 -7.75 -13.58
CA SER A 18 5.06 -7.19 -13.81
C SER A 18 4.98 -6.44 -15.15
N ILE A 19 6.02 -5.66 -15.49
CA ILE A 19 6.10 -4.97 -16.78
C ILE A 19 6.24 -5.99 -17.93
N LEU A 20 7.09 -7.01 -17.78
CA LEU A 20 7.29 -8.04 -18.79
C LEU A 20 5.97 -8.78 -19.09
N LEU A 21 5.25 -9.21 -18.05
CA LEU A 21 3.95 -9.88 -18.18
C LEU A 21 2.90 -9.02 -18.88
N LYS A 22 2.94 -7.70 -18.64
CA LYS A 22 2.06 -6.74 -19.33
C LYS A 22 2.42 -6.65 -20.81
N ILE A 23 3.70 -6.54 -21.15
CA ILE A 23 4.16 -6.45 -22.56
C ILE A 23 3.78 -7.72 -23.34
N ILE A 24 3.88 -8.89 -22.70
CA ILE A 24 3.49 -10.19 -23.29
C ILE A 24 1.96 -10.31 -23.45
N GLY A 25 1.19 -9.41 -22.84
CA GLY A 25 -0.28 -9.45 -22.87
C GLY A 25 -0.89 -10.47 -21.91
N PHE A 26 -0.09 -11.03 -20.99
CA PHE A 26 -0.57 -12.00 -20.00
C PHE A 26 -1.40 -11.31 -18.88
N ILE A 27 -1.07 -10.05 -18.57
CA ILE A 27 -1.84 -9.23 -17.63
C ILE A 27 -2.28 -7.92 -18.28
N ASN A 28 -3.55 -7.56 -18.08
CA ASN A 28 -4.11 -6.30 -18.56
C ASN A 28 -4.16 -5.26 -17.43
N LEU A 29 -2.99 -4.74 -17.06
CA LEU A 29 -2.85 -3.72 -16.01
C LEU A 29 -2.59 -2.33 -16.59
N LEU A 30 -3.25 -1.32 -16.04
CA LEU A 30 -2.96 0.08 -16.36
C LEU A 30 -1.63 0.50 -15.73
N TYR A 31 -0.98 1.51 -16.32
CA TYR A 31 0.29 2.03 -15.78
C TYR A 31 0.13 2.63 -14.38
N ILE A 32 -1.04 3.20 -14.09
CA ILE A 32 -1.38 3.72 -12.76
C ILE A 32 -1.42 2.60 -11.71
N GLU A 33 -1.87 1.39 -12.08
CA GLU A 33 -1.92 0.22 -11.19
C GLU A 33 -0.51 -0.28 -10.87
N LEU A 34 0.38 -0.29 -11.88
CA LEU A 34 1.79 -0.63 -11.69
C LEU A 34 2.50 0.37 -10.77
N ALA A 35 2.22 1.67 -10.94
CA ALA A 35 2.74 2.70 -10.03
C ALA A 35 2.20 2.52 -8.61
N GLY A 36 0.91 2.21 -8.47
CA GLY A 36 0.28 1.87 -7.18
C GLY A 36 1.00 0.70 -6.49
N TYR A 37 1.27 -0.38 -7.22
CA TYR A 37 2.03 -1.51 -6.65
C TYR A 37 3.45 -1.15 -6.25
N ALA A 38 4.18 -0.43 -7.10
CA ALA A 38 5.53 0.01 -6.77
C ALA A 38 5.55 0.81 -5.46
N LEU A 39 4.57 1.72 -5.28
CA LEU A 39 4.40 2.51 -4.07
C LEU A 39 4.01 1.66 -2.85
N ILE A 40 3.12 0.68 -3.01
CA ILE A 40 2.75 -0.27 -1.93
C ILE A 40 4.00 -1.02 -1.44
N PHE A 41 4.75 -1.65 -2.35
CA PHE A 41 5.94 -2.42 -2.00
C PHE A 41 7.05 -1.54 -1.42
N TYR A 42 7.27 -0.37 -2.01
CA TYR A 42 8.29 0.57 -1.52
C TYR A 42 7.93 1.12 -0.16
N GLY A 43 6.67 1.54 0.01
CA GLY A 43 6.15 2.10 1.24
C GLY A 43 6.22 1.11 2.40
N ILE A 44 5.69 -0.11 2.23
CA ILE A 44 5.72 -1.13 3.29
C ILE A 44 7.15 -1.58 3.62
N GLY A 45 8.01 -1.71 2.61
CA GLY A 45 9.43 -2.01 2.81
C GLY A 45 10.14 -0.92 3.62
N THR A 46 9.86 0.35 3.31
CA THR A 46 10.44 1.50 4.01
C THR A 46 9.94 1.59 5.45
N VAL A 47 8.65 1.35 5.69
CA VAL A 47 8.06 1.29 7.03
C VAL A 47 8.74 0.19 7.85
N TYR A 48 8.80 -1.03 7.32
CA TYR A 48 9.43 -2.17 8.00
C TYR A 48 10.90 -1.91 8.36
N LEU A 49 11.65 -1.25 7.47
CA LEU A 49 13.06 -0.96 7.68
C LEU A 49 13.33 0.21 8.64
N SER A 50 12.36 1.10 8.82
CA SER A 50 12.51 2.35 9.58
C SER A 50 11.87 2.29 10.97
N MET A 51 10.88 1.40 11.15
CA MET A 51 10.22 1.17 12.44
C MET A 51 11.23 0.75 13.51
N GLY A 52 11.13 1.34 14.71
CA GLY A 52 12.08 1.13 15.81
C GLY A 52 13.50 1.69 15.62
N ARG A 53 13.85 2.33 14.48
CA ARG A 53 15.23 2.77 14.17
C ARG A 53 15.49 4.28 14.24
N GLN A 54 14.73 5.03 15.05
CA GLN A 54 14.79 6.51 15.17
C GLN A 54 14.67 7.29 13.84
N LYS A 55 14.38 6.62 12.71
CA LYS A 55 14.28 7.20 11.36
C LYS A 55 12.86 7.68 11.06
N ARG A 56 12.38 8.64 11.86
CA ARG A 56 11.01 9.17 11.82
C ARG A 56 10.56 9.67 10.44
N ASN A 57 11.41 10.43 9.75
CA ASN A 57 11.05 10.99 8.44
C ASN A 57 10.86 9.87 7.39
N LEU A 58 11.71 8.86 7.40
CA LEU A 58 11.60 7.71 6.48
C LEU A 58 10.37 6.86 6.81
N LEU A 59 10.04 6.68 8.09
CA LEU A 59 8.84 5.98 8.52
C LEU A 59 7.58 6.69 8.01
N PHE A 60 7.51 8.02 8.14
CA PHE A 60 6.39 8.82 7.64
C PHE A 60 6.27 8.76 6.11
N VAL A 61 7.38 8.97 5.38
CA VAL A 61 7.39 8.89 3.90
C VAL A 61 6.99 7.49 3.42
N GLY A 62 7.47 6.45 4.09
CA GLY A 62 7.10 5.07 3.79
C GLY A 62 5.60 4.82 3.99
N ALA A 63 5.03 5.30 5.10
CA ALA A 63 3.60 5.17 5.38
C ALA A 63 2.74 5.91 4.36
N VAL A 64 3.10 7.15 4.02
CA VAL A 64 2.39 7.95 3.01
C VAL A 64 2.48 7.27 1.64
N ALA A 65 3.67 6.83 1.21
CA ALA A 65 3.85 6.14 -0.06
C ALA A 65 3.02 4.84 -0.13
N PHE A 66 3.00 4.05 0.95
CA PHE A 66 2.19 2.84 1.03
C PHE A 66 0.70 3.13 0.84
N LEU A 67 0.18 4.13 1.55
CA LEU A 67 -1.25 4.45 1.53
C LEU A 67 -1.68 5.12 0.22
N ILE A 68 -0.83 5.96 -0.41
CA ILE A 68 -1.08 6.46 -1.77
C ILE A 68 -1.13 5.30 -2.77
N GLY A 69 -0.23 4.31 -2.63
CA GLY A 69 -0.25 3.13 -3.46
C GLY A 69 -1.56 2.33 -3.34
N ILE A 70 -2.08 2.19 -2.11
CA ILE A 70 -3.40 1.59 -1.85
C ILE A 70 -4.51 2.42 -2.48
N GLU A 71 -4.48 3.74 -2.33
CA GLU A 71 -5.47 4.64 -2.92
C GLU A 71 -5.53 4.50 -4.45
N LEU A 72 -4.38 4.54 -5.13
CA LEU A 72 -4.31 4.35 -6.58
C LEU A 72 -4.87 2.99 -7.01
N PHE A 73 -4.58 1.93 -6.25
CA PHE A 73 -5.12 0.61 -6.51
C PHE A 73 -6.65 0.59 -6.37
N ILE A 74 -7.18 1.18 -5.30
CA ILE A 74 -8.63 1.24 -5.04
C ILE A 74 -9.33 2.05 -6.13
N MET A 75 -8.85 3.27 -6.42
CA MET A 75 -9.45 4.17 -7.41
C MET A 75 -9.53 3.59 -8.81
N ASN A 76 -8.62 2.68 -9.17
CA ASN A 76 -8.58 2.08 -10.50
C ASN A 76 -9.33 0.75 -10.63
N ASN A 77 -9.72 0.14 -9.50
CA ASN A 77 -10.33 -1.18 -9.49
C ASN A 77 -11.73 -1.23 -8.88
N TYR A 78 -12.18 -0.14 -8.25
CA TYR A 78 -13.53 0.00 -7.71
C TYR A 78 -14.24 1.15 -8.42
N ASP A 79 -15.51 0.94 -8.71
CA ASP A 79 -16.36 1.96 -9.32
C ASP A 79 -16.82 2.97 -8.27
N PHE A 80 -16.36 4.21 -8.43
CA PHE A 80 -16.79 5.34 -7.61
C PHE A 80 -17.62 6.31 -8.44
N LEU A 81 -18.78 6.72 -7.92
CA LEU A 81 -19.67 7.67 -8.62
C LEU A 81 -18.98 9.02 -8.91
N LYS A 82 -18.11 9.47 -8.00
CA LYS A 82 -17.29 10.67 -8.16
C LYS A 82 -15.94 10.50 -7.48
N LEU A 83 -14.86 10.82 -8.19
CA LEU A 83 -13.48 10.83 -7.66
C LEU A 83 -13.34 11.71 -6.41
N SER A 84 -13.99 12.87 -6.38
CA SER A 84 -13.97 13.79 -5.24
C SER A 84 -14.47 13.16 -3.94
N ASN A 85 -15.34 12.15 -4.03
CA ASN A 85 -15.92 11.48 -2.87
C ASN A 85 -14.95 10.51 -2.20
N VAL A 86 -13.80 10.22 -2.85
CA VAL A 86 -12.78 9.30 -2.35
C VAL A 86 -11.52 10.06 -1.97
N VAL A 87 -11.06 10.99 -2.82
CA VAL A 87 -9.77 11.68 -2.63
C VAL A 87 -9.70 12.43 -1.30
N LEU A 88 -10.76 13.18 -0.93
CA LEU A 88 -10.75 13.94 0.31
C LEU A 88 -10.71 13.02 1.55
N PRO A 89 -11.61 12.02 1.71
CA PRO A 89 -11.47 11.03 2.76
C PRO A 89 -10.10 10.32 2.79
N SER A 90 -9.56 9.96 1.62
CA SER A 90 -8.25 9.30 1.51
C SER A 90 -7.13 10.17 2.07
N ILE A 91 -7.07 11.47 1.77
CA ILE A 91 -6.06 12.38 2.32
C ILE A 91 -6.10 12.37 3.86
N PHE A 92 -7.29 12.43 4.44
CA PHE A 92 -7.48 12.35 5.88
C PHE A 92 -7.03 11.00 6.45
N PHE A 93 -7.36 9.89 5.79
CA PHE A 93 -6.90 8.56 6.17
C PHE A 93 -5.37 8.41 6.05
N ILE A 94 -4.77 8.94 4.99
CA ILE A 94 -3.33 8.91 4.74
C ILE A 94 -2.60 9.65 5.85
N LEU A 95 -2.97 10.90 6.12
CA LEU A 95 -2.35 11.71 7.16
C LEU A 95 -2.57 11.12 8.55
N GLY A 96 -3.81 10.72 8.86
CA GLY A 96 -4.15 10.10 10.14
C GLY A 96 -3.33 8.83 10.40
N THR A 97 -3.28 7.92 9.43
CA THR A 97 -2.53 6.67 9.57
C THR A 97 -1.02 6.89 9.58
N ALA A 98 -0.50 7.80 8.76
CA ALA A 98 0.93 8.11 8.74
C ALA A 98 1.41 8.72 10.06
N PHE A 99 0.63 9.63 10.66
CA PHE A 99 0.92 10.15 11.99
C PHE A 99 0.77 9.09 13.08
N LEU A 100 -0.24 8.22 12.98
CA LEU A 100 -0.42 7.12 13.92
C LEU A 100 0.80 6.20 13.91
N ILE A 101 1.25 5.74 12.74
CA ILE A 101 2.46 4.90 12.59
C ILE A 101 3.70 5.63 13.14
N LEU A 102 3.80 6.94 12.95
CA LEU A 102 4.95 7.73 13.39
C LEU A 102 5.07 7.82 14.92
N PHE A 103 3.95 7.80 15.64
CA PHE A 103 3.89 8.04 17.09
C PHE A 103 3.40 6.82 17.91
N ILE A 104 3.07 5.70 17.27
CA ILE A 104 2.64 4.49 17.99
C ILE A 104 3.72 3.94 18.92
N ASP A 105 4.99 4.04 18.52
CA ASP A 105 6.15 3.60 19.32
C ASP A 105 6.56 4.63 20.40
N ASP A 106 6.09 5.87 20.30
CA ASP A 106 6.47 6.97 21.20
C ASP A 106 5.22 7.72 21.70
N LEU A 107 4.57 7.10 22.69
CA LEU A 107 3.37 7.60 23.36
C LEU A 107 3.61 8.89 24.17
N SER A 108 4.85 9.39 24.26
CA SER A 108 5.15 10.65 24.94
C SER A 108 4.46 11.84 24.26
N ASN A 109 4.29 11.79 22.93
CA ASN A 109 3.69 12.87 22.16
C ASN A 109 2.17 12.67 21.96
N LYS A 110 1.43 12.78 23.07
CA LYS A 110 -0.03 12.61 23.10
C LYS A 110 -0.79 13.56 22.17
N LEU A 111 -0.26 14.77 21.94
CA LEU A 111 -0.89 15.76 21.08
C LEU A 111 -0.91 15.30 19.62
N LEU A 112 0.22 14.82 19.09
CA LEU A 112 0.29 14.34 17.71
C LEU A 112 -0.49 13.03 17.50
N LEU A 113 -0.57 12.18 18.52
CA LEU A 113 -1.49 11.04 18.52
C LEU A 113 -2.95 11.49 18.47
N ALA A 114 -3.35 12.48 19.26
CA ALA A 114 -4.71 13.03 19.19
C ALA A 114 -5.02 13.60 17.79
N ILE A 115 -4.08 14.30 17.16
CA ILE A 115 -4.22 14.79 15.77
C ILE A 115 -4.41 13.63 14.78
N SER A 116 -3.65 12.53 14.94
CA SER A 116 -3.83 11.34 14.10
C SER A 116 -5.25 10.77 14.19
N VAL A 117 -5.80 10.68 15.40
CA VAL A 117 -7.15 10.20 15.66
C VAL A 117 -8.19 11.15 15.07
N ILE A 118 -8.00 12.47 15.22
CA ILE A 118 -8.88 13.48 14.61
C ILE A 118 -8.91 13.35 13.09
N PHE A 119 -7.75 13.16 12.45
CA PHE A 119 -7.69 12.95 11.01
C PHE A 119 -8.38 11.65 10.59
N LEU A 120 -8.20 10.54 11.32
CA LEU A 120 -8.90 9.28 11.03
C LEU A 120 -10.42 9.43 11.16
N ILE A 121 -10.89 10.04 12.25
CA ILE A 121 -12.32 10.31 12.47
C ILE A 121 -12.88 11.21 11.36
N SER A 122 -12.12 12.24 10.96
CA SER A 122 -12.51 13.14 9.87
C SER A 122 -12.62 12.38 8.55
N GLY A 123 -11.67 11.49 8.25
CA GLY A 123 -11.70 10.64 7.06
C GLY A 123 -12.94 9.74 7.03
N ILE A 124 -13.27 9.09 8.15
CA ILE A 124 -14.50 8.30 8.30
C ILE A 124 -15.74 9.16 8.10
N PHE A 125 -15.78 10.35 8.72
CA PHE A 125 -16.91 11.27 8.60
C PHE A 125 -17.13 11.74 7.17
N PHE A 126 -16.08 12.17 6.47
CA PHE A 126 -16.17 12.58 5.07
C PHE A 126 -16.54 11.40 4.18
N PHE A 127 -16.01 10.20 4.43
CA PHE A 127 -16.38 9.00 3.70
C PHE A 127 -17.85 8.65 3.90
N ALA A 128 -18.38 8.72 5.12
CA ALA A 128 -19.79 8.44 5.40
C ALA A 128 -20.74 9.46 4.76
N LYS A 129 -20.31 10.73 4.64
CA LYS A 129 -21.14 11.81 4.09
C LYS A 129 -21.08 11.90 2.56
N LEU A 130 -19.90 11.70 1.98
CA LEU A 130 -19.66 11.84 0.54
C LEU A 130 -19.69 10.50 -0.19
N GLY A 131 -19.34 9.42 0.51
CA GLY A 131 -19.24 8.09 -0.05
C GLY A 131 -20.62 7.53 -0.38
N THR A 132 -20.72 6.96 -1.57
CA THR A 132 -21.85 6.14 -1.99
C THR A 132 -21.37 4.71 -2.01
N PHE A 133 -21.24 4.11 -0.82
CA PHE A 133 -20.80 2.73 -0.69
C PHE A 133 -21.96 1.79 -1.01
N ASN A 134 -21.82 1.00 -2.08
CA ASN A 134 -22.74 -0.07 -2.43
C ASN A 134 -22.04 -1.42 -2.24
N LEU A 135 -22.57 -2.23 -1.33
CA LEU A 135 -22.00 -3.53 -0.98
C LEU A 135 -21.98 -4.49 -2.18
N ASN A 136 -22.97 -4.40 -3.07
CA ASN A 136 -23.01 -5.23 -4.29
C ASN A 136 -21.88 -4.86 -5.26
N ASP A 137 -21.63 -3.56 -5.43
CA ASP A 137 -20.57 -3.08 -6.33
C ASP A 137 -19.19 -3.38 -5.75
N PHE A 138 -19.05 -3.29 -4.42
CA PHE A 138 -17.85 -3.72 -3.70
C PHE A 138 -17.54 -5.21 -3.92
N LEU A 139 -18.53 -6.10 -3.73
CA LEU A 139 -18.35 -7.54 -3.92
C LEU A 139 -18.02 -7.89 -5.38
N LYS A 140 -18.73 -7.29 -6.35
CA LYS A 140 -18.45 -7.48 -7.78
C LYS A 140 -17.03 -7.03 -8.15
N SER A 141 -16.62 -5.85 -7.69
CA SER A 141 -15.28 -5.32 -7.92
C SER A 141 -14.21 -6.22 -7.29
N THR A 142 -14.42 -6.68 -6.05
CA THR A 142 -13.49 -7.58 -5.34
C THR A 142 -13.29 -8.91 -6.07
N LEU A 143 -14.37 -9.50 -6.60
CA LEU A 143 -14.29 -10.73 -7.39
C LEU A 143 -13.54 -10.50 -8.72
N SER A 144 -13.86 -9.41 -9.42
CA SER A 144 -13.18 -9.01 -10.67
C SER A 144 -11.68 -8.82 -10.46
N ILE A 145 -11.30 -8.12 -9.39
CA ILE A 145 -9.91 -7.95 -8.95
C ILE A 145 -9.24 -9.32 -8.72
N SER A 146 -9.88 -10.22 -7.99
CA SER A 146 -9.29 -11.53 -7.67
C SER A 146 -8.95 -12.32 -8.94
N VAL A 147 -9.82 -12.27 -9.96
CA VAL A 147 -9.59 -12.90 -11.27
C VAL A 147 -8.56 -12.12 -12.11
N LYS A 148 -8.48 -10.80 -11.98
CA LYS A 148 -7.49 -9.98 -12.71
C LYS A 148 -6.07 -10.16 -12.18
N TYR A 149 -5.90 -10.36 -10.87
CA TYR A 149 -4.60 -10.28 -10.19
C TYR A 149 -4.03 -11.60 -9.67
N TRP A 150 -4.66 -12.75 -9.94
CA TRP A 150 -4.09 -14.05 -9.55
C TRP A 150 -2.62 -14.28 -9.99
N PRO A 151 -2.13 -13.78 -11.16
CA PRO A 151 -0.72 -13.97 -11.52
C PRO A 151 0.23 -13.21 -10.59
N VAL A 152 -0.19 -12.03 -10.13
CA VAL A 152 0.58 -11.21 -9.19
C VAL A 152 0.74 -11.94 -7.86
N ILE A 153 -0.31 -12.59 -7.37
CA ILE A 153 -0.28 -13.38 -6.13
C ILE A 153 0.74 -14.53 -6.24
N ILE A 154 0.80 -15.21 -7.40
CA ILE A 154 1.77 -16.28 -7.65
C ILE A 154 3.21 -15.74 -7.60
N ILE A 155 3.48 -14.61 -8.26
CA ILE A 155 4.82 -14.00 -8.27
C ILE A 155 5.25 -13.63 -6.86
N VAL A 156 4.37 -12.97 -6.09
CA VAL A 156 4.65 -12.58 -4.71
C VAL A 156 4.93 -13.82 -3.84
N THR A 157 4.12 -14.87 -4.00
CA THR A 157 4.30 -16.13 -3.26
C THR A 157 5.63 -16.80 -3.61
N ALA A 158 6.00 -16.85 -4.90
CA ALA A 158 7.28 -17.38 -5.36
C ALA A 158 8.46 -16.60 -4.77
N LEU A 159 8.41 -15.26 -4.75
CA LEU A 159 9.43 -14.40 -4.16
C LEU A 159 9.58 -14.65 -2.65
N ILE A 160 8.47 -14.79 -1.92
CA ILE A 160 8.48 -15.10 -0.49
C ILE A 160 9.12 -16.47 -0.21
N LEU A 161 8.80 -17.49 -1.01
CA LEU A 161 9.39 -18.82 -0.88
C LEU A 161 10.90 -18.81 -1.15
N LEU A 162 11.36 -18.05 -2.15
CA LEU A 162 12.79 -17.88 -2.45
C LEU A 162 13.53 -17.17 -1.31
N LEU A 163 12.93 -16.12 -0.76
CA LEU A 163 13.44 -15.42 0.42
C LEU A 163 13.63 -16.35 1.62
N LYS A 164 12.64 -17.20 1.90
CA LYS A 164 12.68 -18.18 3.00
C LYS A 164 13.75 -19.26 2.79
N LYS A 165 14.01 -19.67 1.55
CA LYS A 165 15.07 -20.63 1.23
C LYS A 165 16.46 -20.02 1.47
N ASN A 166 16.70 -18.79 1.02
CA ASN A 166 17.99 -18.13 1.18
C ASN A 166 18.35 -17.81 2.64
N SER A 167 17.37 -17.64 3.53
CA SER A 167 17.64 -17.44 4.97
C SER A 167 18.03 -18.74 5.68
N LYS A 168 17.55 -19.91 5.22
CA LYS A 168 17.93 -21.22 5.78
C LYS A 168 19.32 -21.70 5.37
N VAL A 169 19.78 -21.35 4.17
CA VAL A 169 21.11 -21.74 3.66
C VAL A 169 22.26 -20.96 4.35
N LYS A 170 21.94 -19.90 5.10
CA LYS A 170 22.91 -19.09 5.86
C LYS A 170 22.96 -19.39 7.37
N LYS A 171 22.30 -20.44 7.83
CA LYS A 171 22.51 -21.03 9.17
C LYS A 171 23.36 -22.28 9.03
#